data_AF-A0A4S3TJM4-F1
#
_entry.id   AF-A0A4S3TJM4-F1
#
_cell.length_a   1.000
_cell.length_b   1.000
_cell.length_c   1.000
_cell.angle_alpha   90.00
_cell.angle_beta   90.00
_cell.angle_gamma   90.00
#
_symmetry.space_group_name_H-M   'P 1'
#
loop_
_entity.id
_entity.type
_entity.pdbx_description
1 polymer ?
#
loop_
_entity_poly.entity_id
_entity_poly.type
_entity_poly.pdbx_seq_one_letter_code
_entity_poly.pdbx_strand_id
1 'polypeptide(L)'
;MSESTVRCWLVKREFGDRNIVTIVYATPDGTQYQRRERSSTALQTGSPVTAAADIPESDLEAVSDDEIRERYATEATRTANQYDPDEPI
;
A
#
# COMPACT_ATOMS: atom_id res chain seq x y z
N MET A 1 -1.36 -21.33 -13.48
CA MET A 1 -2.30 -20.54 -12.66
C MET A 1 -1.75 -19.12 -12.75
N SER A 2 -2.38 -18.23 -13.51
CA SER A 2 -1.95 -16.84 -13.54
C SER A 2 -2.39 -16.23 -12.23
N GLU A 3 -1.45 -15.86 -11.37
CA GLU A 3 -1.72 -15.11 -10.16
C GLU A 3 -2.22 -13.74 -10.61
N SER A 4 -3.51 -13.47 -10.43
CA SER A 4 -4.07 -12.16 -10.69
C SER A 4 -3.44 -11.18 -9.71
N THR A 5 -2.68 -10.22 -10.23
CA THR A 5 -2.12 -9.13 -9.44
C THR A 5 -3.02 -7.92 -9.57
N VAL A 6 -3.35 -7.29 -8.44
CA VAL A 6 -4.10 -6.05 -8.39
C VAL A 6 -3.16 -4.92 -8.03
N ARG A 7 -3.30 -3.83 -8.77
CA ARG A 7 -2.56 -2.60 -8.51
C ARG A 7 -3.11 -1.93 -7.25
N CYS A 8 -2.28 -1.89 -6.22
CA CYS A 8 -2.63 -1.27 -4.95
C CYS A 8 -1.81 0.00 -4.76
N TRP A 9 -2.43 1.02 -4.19
CA TRP A 9 -1.83 2.34 -3.98
C TRP A 9 -1.49 2.56 -2.51
N LEU A 10 -0.43 3.33 -2.27
CA LEU A 10 0.00 3.68 -0.93
C LEU A 10 -1.06 4.54 -0.25
N VAL A 11 -1.66 4.02 0.82
CA VAL A 11 -2.69 4.72 1.60
C VAL A 11 -2.21 5.15 2.98
N LYS A 12 -1.20 4.47 3.51
CA LYS A 12 -0.63 4.80 4.82
C LYS A 12 0.84 4.42 4.87
N ARG A 13 1.65 5.34 5.39
CA ARG A 13 3.04 5.10 5.78
C ARG A 13 3.26 5.69 7.17
N GLU A 14 3.66 4.84 8.11
CA GLU A 14 3.85 5.23 9.50
C GLU A 14 5.23 4.80 9.99
N PHE A 15 5.96 5.71 10.64
CA PHE A 15 7.27 5.44 11.22
C PHE A 15 7.11 5.17 12.72
N GLY A 16 7.37 3.94 13.15
CA GLY A 16 7.32 3.53 14.55
C GLY A 16 8.66 3.62 15.27
N ASP A 17 8.61 3.50 16.59
CA ASP A 17 9.72 3.74 17.55
C ASP A 17 10.91 2.77 17.51
N ARG A 18 11.01 1.88 16.51
CA ARG A 18 12.08 0.87 16.42
C ARG A 18 12.76 0.83 15.06
N ASN A 19 12.80 1.96 14.36
CA ASN A 19 13.15 2.00 12.95
C ASN A 19 12.28 1.02 12.14
N ILE A 20 11.01 0.84 12.50
CA ILE A 20 10.06 0.03 11.73
C ILE A 20 9.10 1.00 11.06
N VAL A 21 8.91 0.82 9.77
CA VAL A 21 7.99 1.57 8.94
C VAL A 21 6.89 0.62 8.50
N THR A 22 5.67 0.95 8.89
CA THR A 22 4.47 0.23 8.48
C THR A 22 3.94 0.89 7.22
N ILE A 23 3.87 0.12 6.15
CA ILE A 23 3.42 0.55 4.84
C ILE A 23 2.14 -0.22 4.55
N VAL A 24 1.08 0.51 4.19
CA VAL A 24 -0.20 -0.08 3.81
C VAL A 24 -0.51 0.33 2.39
N TYR A 25 -0.68 -0.67 1.54
CA TYR A 25 -1.21 -0.52 0.20
C TYR A 25 -2.67 -0.96 0.21
N ALA A 26 -3.53 -0.27 -0.51
CA ALA A 26 -4.92 -0.68 -0.68
C ALA A 26 -5.34 -0.57 -2.14
N THR A 27 -6.37 -1.34 -2.49
CA THR A 27 -7.02 -1.20 -3.78
C THR A 27 -7.64 0.20 -3.91
N PRO A 28 -7.77 0.76 -5.12
CA PRO A 28 -8.45 2.04 -5.33
C PRO A 28 -9.91 2.01 -4.85
N ASP A 29 -10.54 0.84 -4.83
CA ASP A 29 -11.87 0.60 -4.25
C ASP A 29 -11.86 0.48 -2.71
N GLY A 30 -10.69 0.42 -2.09
CA GLY A 30 -10.47 0.28 -0.64
C GLY A 30 -10.90 -1.06 -0.04
N THR A 31 -11.50 -1.96 -0.83
CA THR A 31 -12.07 -3.25 -0.40
C THR A 31 -11.03 -4.20 0.15
N GLN A 32 -9.80 -4.07 -0.30
CA GLN A 32 -8.69 -4.94 0.04
C GLN A 32 -7.43 -4.12 0.31
N TYR A 33 -6.58 -4.63 1.19
CA TYR A 33 -5.35 -3.98 1.57
C TYR A 33 -4.24 -4.99 1.84
N GLN A 34 -3.00 -4.54 1.75
CA GLN A 34 -1.83 -5.27 2.19
C GLN A 34 -1.01 -4.40 3.12
N ARG A 35 -0.67 -4.95 4.29
CA ARG A 35 0.27 -4.35 5.22
C ARG A 35 1.65 -4.98 5.06
N ARG A 36 2.68 -4.14 4.92
CA ARG A 36 4.09 -4.55 4.95
C ARG A 36 4.83 -3.76 6.00
N GLU A 37 5.57 -4.47 6.84
CA GLU A 37 6.50 -3.85 7.79
C GLU A 37 7.92 -3.95 7.25
N ARG A 38 8.64 -2.83 7.27
CA ARG A 38 10.02 -2.74 6.80
C ARG A 38 10.85 -1.93 7.78
N SER A 39 12.12 -2.27 7.94
CA SER A 39 12.99 -1.42 8.75
C SER A 39 13.38 -0.15 7.97
N SER A 40 13.55 0.97 8.68
CA SER A 40 13.99 2.24 8.10
C SER A 40 15.34 2.08 7.37
N THR A 41 16.25 1.28 7.92
CA THR A 41 17.53 0.94 7.26
C THR A 41 17.30 0.16 5.95
N ALA A 42 16.35 -0.78 5.92
CA ALA A 42 16.02 -1.51 4.70
C ALA A 42 15.39 -0.61 3.63
N LEU A 43 14.63 0.43 4.01
CA LEU A 43 14.13 1.42 3.06
C LEU A 43 15.23 2.33 2.50
N GLN A 44 16.24 2.64 3.31
CA GLN A 44 17.37 3.47 2.86
C GLN A 44 18.35 2.72 1.96
N THR A 45 18.51 1.41 2.16
CA THR A 45 19.49 0.57 1.44
C THR A 45 18.87 -0.31 0.36
N GLY A 46 17.55 -0.53 0.40
CA GLY A 46 16.79 -1.33 -0.54
C GLY A 46 16.00 -0.50 -1.53
N SER A 47 14.97 -1.11 -2.13
CA SER A 47 14.09 -0.42 -3.06
C SER A 47 13.23 0.64 -2.35
N PRO A 48 13.04 1.82 -2.97
CA PRO A 48 12.16 2.84 -2.42
C PRO A 48 10.71 2.34 -2.38
N VAL A 49 9.92 2.97 -1.52
CA VAL A 49 8.47 2.77 -1.48
C VAL A 49 7.89 3.49 -2.69
N THR A 50 7.19 2.77 -3.57
CA THR A 50 6.53 3.36 -4.73
C THR A 50 5.11 3.78 -4.40
N ALA A 51 4.53 4.67 -5.22
CA ALA A 51 3.15 5.10 -5.08
C ALA A 51 2.16 3.94 -5.25
N ALA A 52 2.46 3.02 -6.16
CA ALA A 52 1.70 1.80 -6.37
C ALA A 52 2.59 0.55 -6.34
N ALA A 53 1.98 -0.58 -6.03
CA ALA A 53 2.59 -1.89 -6.13
C ALA A 53 1.58 -2.87 -6.71
N ASP A 54 2.01 -3.66 -7.69
CA ASP A 54 1.24 -4.78 -8.20
C ASP A 54 1.39 -5.97 -7.22
N ILE A 55 0.29 -6.33 -6.56
CA ILE A 55 0.26 -7.28 -5.45
C ILE A 55 -0.68 -8.44 -5.82
N PRO A 56 -0.30 -9.71 -5.59
CA PRO A 56 -1.20 -10.84 -5.81
C PRO A 56 -2.45 -10.73 -4.96
N GLU A 57 -3.63 -11.00 -5.53
CA GLU A 57 -4.90 -10.98 -4.77
C GLU A 57 -4.90 -11.93 -3.57
N SER A 58 -4.11 -13.00 -3.64
CA SER A 58 -3.94 -13.97 -2.55
C SER A 58 -3.19 -13.42 -1.33
N ASP A 59 -2.39 -12.36 -1.51
CA ASP A 59 -1.69 -11.70 -0.41
C ASP A 59 -2.46 -10.47 0.11
N LEU A 60 -3.64 -10.18 -0.45
CA LEU A 60 -4.49 -9.08 -0.02
C LEU A 60 -5.47 -9.54 1.06
N GLU A 61 -5.62 -8.73 2.08
CA GLU A 61 -6.60 -8.91 3.14
C GLU A 61 -7.85 -8.07 2.83
N ALA A 62 -9.04 -8.63 3.06
CA ALA A 62 -10.29 -7.91 2.89
C ALA A 62 -10.50 -6.91 4.04
N VAL A 63 -10.98 -5.72 3.71
CA VAL A 63 -11.39 -4.71 4.70
C VAL A 63 -12.83 -4.98 5.12
N SER A 64 -13.00 -5.44 6.37
CA SER A 64 -14.32 -5.71 6.96
C SER A 64 -15.08 -4.42 7.30
N ASP A 65 -14.37 -3.37 7.73
CA ASP A 65 -14.96 -2.12 8.18
C ASP A 65 -15.20 -1.15 7.02
N ASP A 66 -16.46 -0.79 6.79
CA ASP A 66 -16.86 0.15 5.73
C ASP A 66 -16.18 1.52 5.86
N GLU A 67 -16.05 2.06 7.09
CA GLU A 67 -15.36 3.35 7.32
C GLU A 67 -13.88 3.29 6.92
N ILE A 68 -13.20 2.17 7.20
CA ILE A 68 -11.80 1.98 6.80
C ILE A 68 -11.70 1.81 5.29
N ARG A 69 -12.66 1.12 4.68
CA ARG A 69 -12.73 0.92 3.22
C ARG A 69 -12.83 2.26 2.50
N GLU A 70 -13.76 3.11 2.88
CA GLU A 70 -13.94 4.44 2.28
C GLU A 70 -12.69 5.31 2.45
N ARG A 71 -12.06 5.25 3.63
CA ARG A 71 -10.82 5.97 3.90
C ARG A 71 -9.69 5.48 3.00
N TYR A 72 -9.49 4.17 2.88
CA TYR A 72 -8.45 3.62 2.02
C TYR A 72 -8.72 3.93 0.54
N ALA A 73 -9.96 3.80 0.07
CA ALA A 73 -10.33 4.15 -1.30
C ALA A 73 -10.01 5.62 -1.63
N THR A 74 -10.33 6.53 -0.69
CA THR A 74 -10.07 7.97 -0.83
C THR A 74 -8.57 8.25 -0.92
N GLU A 75 -7.77 7.71 0.00
CA GLU A 75 -6.32 7.92 0.00
C GLU A 75 -5.65 7.24 -1.21
N ALA A 76 -6.08 6.04 -1.59
CA ALA A 76 -5.57 5.32 -2.76
C ALA A 76 -5.82 6.12 -4.03
N THR A 77 -7.06 6.61 -4.21
CA THR A 77 -7.44 7.45 -5.34
C THR A 77 -6.66 8.76 -5.34
N ARG A 78 -6.44 9.37 -4.17
CA ARG A 78 -5.64 10.60 -4.06
C ARG A 78 -4.21 10.38 -4.50
N THR A 79 -3.55 9.34 -3.99
CA THR A 79 -2.18 8.97 -4.38
C THR A 79 -2.12 8.68 -5.88
N ALA A 80 -3.08 7.92 -6.42
CA ALA A 80 -3.16 7.59 -7.84
C ALA A 80 -3.31 8.79 -8.77
N ASN A 81 -3.99 9.85 -8.31
CA ASN A 81 -4.14 11.08 -9.08
C ASN A 81 -2.93 12.02 -8.94
N GLN A 82 -2.16 11.88 -7.85
CA GLN A 82 -1.06 12.79 -7.54
C GLN A 82 0.29 12.28 -8.03
N TYR A 83 0.50 10.96 -8.07
CA TYR A 83 1.77 10.32 -8.35
C TYR A 83 1.62 9.22 -9.40
N ASP A 84 2.66 9.01 -10.20
CA ASP A 84 2.75 7.86 -11.11
C ASP A 84 2.94 6.56 -10.30
N PRO A 85 2.46 5.40 -10.80
CA PRO A 85 2.50 4.14 -10.05
C PRO A 85 3.91 3.70 -9.65
N ASP A 86 4.91 3.97 -10.49
CA ASP A 86 6.32 3.65 -10.25
C ASP A 86 7.09 4.81 -9.59
N GLU A 87 6.41 5.91 -9.23
CA GLU A 87 7.02 7.07 -8.61
C GLU A 87 7.33 6.79 -7.13
N PRO A 88 8.57 7.02 -6.66
CA PRO A 88 8.94 6.79 -5.27
C PRO A 88 8.41 7.88 -4.33
N ILE A 89 7.89 7.48 -3.15
CA ILE A 89 7.30 8.33 -2.09
C ILE A 89 7.95 8.08 -0.71
#